data_AF-A0A7J3QH71-F1
#
_entry.id   AF-A0A7J3QH71-F1
#
_cell.length_a   1.000
_cell.length_b   1.000
_cell.length_c   1.000
_cell.angle_alpha   90.00
_cell.angle_beta   90.00
_cell.angle_gamma   90.00
#
_symmetry.space_group_name_H-M   'P 1'
#
loop_
_entity.id
_entity.type
_entity.pdbx_description
1 polymer ?
#
loop_
_entity_poly.entity_id
_entity_poly.type
_entity_poly.pdbx_seq_one_letter_code
_entity_poly.pdbx_strand_id
1 'polypeptide(L)'
;MEELSPQIRHQLAQFQQAQQQAQAIIAQRQQLEMLLKETEMALQELQKLPDDAVVYKSVGTILIRVGKQELEKSLAEEREELDLRIKTLTNQQERILNRIEEMRQKLEQALRRPGESAAG
;
A
#
# COMPACT_ATOMS: atom_id res chain seq x y z
N MET A 1 -6.77 39.07 6.26
CA MET A 1 -6.37 37.65 6.31
C MET A 1 -6.05 37.36 7.77
N GLU A 2 -6.94 36.71 8.50
CA GLU A 2 -6.63 36.28 9.88
C GLU A 2 -5.44 35.31 9.78
N GLU A 3 -4.29 35.72 10.32
CA GLU A 3 -3.12 34.87 10.35
C GLU A 3 -3.45 33.63 11.20
N LEU A 4 -3.38 32.44 10.60
CA LEU A 4 -3.51 31.18 11.32
C LEU A 4 -2.51 31.16 12.47
N SER A 5 -2.91 30.71 13.67
CA SER A 5 -1.99 30.63 14.80
C SER A 5 -0.79 29.72 14.46
N PRO A 6 0.39 29.94 15.04
CA PRO A 6 1.56 29.08 14.81
C PRO A 6 1.27 27.59 15.06
N GLN A 7 0.41 27.30 16.04
CA GLN A 7 -0.02 25.94 16.38
C GLN A 7 -0.87 25.31 15.27
N ILE A 8 -1.83 26.04 14.71
CA ILE A 8 -2.66 25.55 13.60
C ILE A 8 -1.81 25.34 12.34
N ARG A 9 -0.86 26.23 12.06
CA ARG A 9 0.08 26.04 10.93
C ARG A 9 0.91 24.77 11.09
N HIS A 10 1.39 24.49 12.29
CA HIS A 10 2.15 23.27 12.57
C HIS A 10 1.28 22.01 12.40
N GLN A 11 0.06 22.02 12.92
CA GLN A 11 -0.89 20.90 12.77
C GLN A 11 -1.26 20.67 11.29
N LEU A 12 -1.44 21.73 10.51
CA LEU A 12 -1.70 21.65 9.08
C LEU A 12 -0.52 21.02 8.33
N ALA A 13 0.72 21.40 8.66
CA ALA A 13 1.92 20.80 8.07
C ALA A 13 2.02 19.30 8.38
N GLN A 14 1.75 18.89 9.62
CA GLN A 14 1.72 17.46 10.00
C GLN A 14 0.62 16.69 9.26
N PHE A 15 -0.55 17.29 9.10
CA PHE A 15 -1.67 16.69 8.34
C PHE A 15 -1.27 16.47 6.87
N GLN A 16 -0.72 17.49 6.21
CA GLN A 16 -0.24 17.38 4.82
C GLN A 16 0.85 16.32 4.68
N GLN A 17 1.79 16.24 5.63
CA GLN A 17 2.82 15.21 5.64
C GLN A 17 2.21 13.80 5.77
N ALA A 18 1.21 13.62 6.64
CA ALA A 18 0.52 12.34 6.78
C ALA A 18 -0.22 11.95 5.50
N GLN A 19 -0.86 12.89 4.81
CA GLN A 19 -1.51 12.64 3.51
C GLN A 19 -0.51 12.17 2.44
N GLN A 20 0.66 12.79 2.35
CA GLN A 20 1.71 12.38 1.41
C GLN A 20 2.22 10.96 1.71
N GLN A 21 2.43 10.64 2.99
CA GLN A 21 2.82 9.29 3.41
C GLN A 21 1.73 8.26 3.08
N ALA A 22 0.46 8.58 3.28
CA ALA A 22 -0.65 7.69 2.94
C ALA A 22 -0.69 7.41 1.43
N GLN A 23 -0.49 8.44 0.60
CA GLN A 23 -0.43 8.28 -0.86
C GLN A 23 0.72 7.36 -1.29
N ALA A 24 1.90 7.48 -0.66
CA ALA A 24 3.03 6.60 -0.94
C ALA A 24 2.74 5.14 -0.56
N ILE A 25 2.12 4.90 0.60
CA ILE A 25 1.74 3.54 1.05
C ILE A 25 0.73 2.93 0.09
N ILE A 26 -0.29 3.70 -0.34
CA ILE A 26 -1.31 3.23 -1.28
C ILE A 26 -0.68 2.85 -2.62
N ALA A 27 0.21 3.69 -3.16
CA ALA A 27 0.89 3.42 -4.42
C ALA A 27 1.76 2.16 -4.32
N GLN A 28 2.51 2.00 -3.22
CA GLN A 28 3.33 0.81 -3.00
C GLN A 28 2.48 -0.46 -2.89
N ARG A 29 1.33 -0.41 -2.17
CA ARG A 29 0.42 -1.55 -2.06
C ARG A 29 -0.14 -1.96 -3.42
N GLN A 30 -0.62 -0.99 -4.20
CA GLN A 30 -1.17 -1.23 -5.54
C GLN A 30 -0.14 -1.88 -6.48
N GLN A 31 1.12 -1.45 -6.40
CA GLN A 31 2.20 -2.09 -7.17
C GLN A 31 2.39 -3.57 -6.81
N LEU A 32 2.36 -3.90 -5.51
CA LEU A 32 2.48 -5.29 -5.06
C LEU A 32 1.24 -6.12 -5.42
N GLU A 33 0.04 -5.54 -5.37
CA GLU A 33 -1.20 -6.23 -5.78
C GLU A 33 -1.19 -6.60 -7.27
N MET A 34 -0.62 -5.75 -8.12
CA MET A 34 -0.41 -6.08 -9.54
C MET A 34 0.57 -7.25 -9.71
N LEU A 35 1.70 -7.22 -9.00
CA LEU A 35 2.69 -8.30 -9.02
C LEU A 35 2.10 -9.62 -8.50
N LEU A 36 1.35 -9.58 -7.40
CA LEU A 36 0.66 -10.75 -6.85
C LEU A 36 -0.25 -11.38 -7.91
N LYS A 37 -1.06 -10.56 -8.58
CA LYS A 37 -1.97 -11.03 -9.62
C LYS A 37 -1.20 -11.67 -10.79
N GLU A 38 -0.08 -11.09 -11.21
CA GLU A 38 0.77 -11.65 -12.25
C GLU A 38 1.35 -13.01 -11.83
N THR A 39 1.85 -13.12 -10.59
CA THR A 39 2.37 -14.37 -10.01
C THR A 39 1.28 -15.44 -9.91
N GLU A 40 0.07 -15.07 -9.49
CA GLU A 40 -1.07 -15.99 -9.44
C GLU A 40 -1.48 -16.50 -10.82
N MET A 41 -1.52 -15.62 -11.83
CA MET A 41 -1.78 -16.02 -13.21
C MET A 41 -0.69 -16.95 -13.74
N ALA A 42 0.59 -16.64 -13.50
CA ALA A 42 1.70 -17.50 -13.91
C ALA A 42 1.63 -18.89 -13.27
N LEU A 43 1.33 -18.96 -11.96
CA LEU A 43 1.17 -20.23 -11.24
C LEU A 43 -0.02 -21.03 -11.79
N GLN A 44 -1.15 -20.37 -12.07
CA GLN A 44 -2.34 -21.02 -12.65
C GLN A 44 -2.08 -21.60 -14.05
N GLU A 45 -1.36 -20.86 -14.92
CA GLU A 45 -1.03 -21.37 -16.26
C GLU A 45 0.01 -22.49 -16.19
N LEU A 46 1.00 -22.38 -15.30
CA LEU A 46 2.02 -23.41 -15.10
C LEU A 46 1.42 -24.76 -14.65
N GLN A 47 0.43 -24.72 -13.74
CA GLN A 47 -0.26 -25.91 -13.24
C GLN A 47 -1.06 -26.65 -14.33
N LYS A 48 -1.46 -25.97 -15.41
CA LYS A 48 -2.16 -26.60 -16.55
C LYS A 48 -1.23 -27.34 -17.50
N LEU A 49 0.07 -27.09 -17.43
CA LEU A 49 1.06 -27.74 -18.30
C LEU A 49 1.30 -29.19 -17.88
N PRO A 50 1.68 -30.08 -18.81
CA PRO A 50 2.12 -31.43 -18.45
C PRO A 50 3.41 -31.39 -17.63
N ASP A 51 3.66 -32.44 -16.85
CA ASP A 51 4.78 -32.47 -15.89
C ASP A 51 6.17 -32.44 -16.54
N ASP A 52 6.27 -32.88 -17.80
CA ASP A 52 7.49 -32.86 -18.61
C ASP A 52 7.64 -31.57 -19.45
N ALA A 53 6.76 -30.59 -19.26
CA ALA A 53 6.83 -29.32 -19.98
C ALA A 53 8.17 -28.62 -19.75
N VAL A 54 8.77 -28.14 -20.85
CA VAL A 54 9.97 -27.31 -20.79
C VAL A 54 9.56 -25.89 -20.44
N VAL A 55 9.93 -25.45 -19.24
CA VAL A 55 9.63 -24.10 -18.73
C VAL A 55 10.90 -23.31 -18.46
N TYR A 56 10.76 -21.99 -18.50
CA TYR A 56 11.87 -21.06 -18.28
C TYR A 56 11.45 -20.00 -17.27
N LYS A 57 12.37 -19.67 -16.36
CA LYS A 57 12.24 -18.52 -15.45
C LYS A 57 13.04 -17.34 -16.01
N SER A 58 12.44 -16.16 -15.98
CA SER A 58 13.15 -14.91 -16.31
C SER A 58 13.99 -14.44 -15.12
N VAL A 59 15.24 -14.06 -15.39
CA VAL A 59 16.15 -13.43 -14.42
C VAL A 59 16.84 -12.27 -15.12
N GLY A 60 16.37 -11.04 -14.86
CA GLY A 60 16.85 -9.86 -15.58
C GLY A 60 16.57 -9.96 -17.08
N THR A 61 17.63 -10.00 -17.90
CA THR A 61 17.53 -10.10 -19.36
C THR A 61 17.73 -11.51 -19.91
N ILE A 62 17.86 -12.52 -19.05
CA ILE A 62 18.10 -13.91 -19.45
C ILE A 62 16.95 -14.83 -19.03
N LEU A 63 16.81 -15.95 -19.75
CA LEU A 63 15.87 -17.02 -19.44
C LEU A 63 16.66 -18.27 -19.00
N ILE A 64 16.29 -18.85 -17.87
CA ILE A 64 16.93 -20.05 -17.32
C ILE A 64 15.92 -21.19 -17.37
N ARG A 65 16.28 -22.31 -18.01
CA ARG A 65 15.46 -23.53 -17.99
C ARG A 65 15.39 -24.06 -16.56
N VAL A 66 14.19 -24.32 -16.07
CA VAL A 66 13.94 -24.83 -14.72
C VAL A 66 12.95 -25.99 -14.76
N GLY A 67 12.90 -26.81 -13.70
CA GLY A 67 11.86 -27.83 -13.59
C GLY A 67 10.50 -27.19 -13.32
N LYS A 68 9.42 -27.76 -13.87
CA LYS A 68 8.05 -27.29 -13.61
C LYS A 68 7.74 -27.20 -12.12
N GLN A 69 7.96 -28.29 -11.38
CA GLN A 69 7.68 -28.36 -9.94
C GLN A 69 8.53 -27.38 -9.12
N GLU A 70 9.78 -27.15 -9.52
CA GLU A 70 10.66 -26.17 -8.90
C GLU A 70 10.12 -24.74 -9.11
N LEU A 71 9.67 -24.44 -10.33
CA LEU A 71 9.09 -23.14 -10.65
C LEU A 71 7.74 -22.92 -9.95
N GLU A 72 6.89 -23.94 -9.87
CA GLU A 72 5.63 -23.89 -9.11
C GLU A 72 5.88 -23.56 -7.64
N LYS A 73 6.84 -24.23 -7.02
CA LYS A 73 7.24 -23.96 -5.64
C LYS A 73 7.78 -22.53 -5.48
N SER A 74 8.66 -22.10 -6.37
CA SER A 74 9.21 -20.73 -6.34
C SER A 74 8.12 -19.66 -6.47
N LEU A 75 7.14 -19.85 -7.37
CA LEU A 75 6.04 -18.90 -7.54
C LEU A 75 5.07 -18.93 -6.36
N ALA A 76 4.85 -20.09 -5.74
CA ALA A 76 4.02 -20.20 -4.54
C ALA A 76 4.65 -19.48 -3.34
N GLU A 77 5.97 -19.64 -3.13
CA GLU A 77 6.72 -18.92 -2.10
C GLU A 77 6.70 -17.39 -2.34
N GLU A 78 6.89 -16.96 -3.58
CA GLU A 78 6.82 -15.53 -3.97
C GLU A 78 5.42 -14.95 -3.74
N ARG A 79 4.37 -15.70 -4.05
CA ARG A 79 2.97 -15.33 -3.77
C ARG A 79 2.73 -15.10 -2.28
N GLU A 80 3.20 -16.02 -1.43
CA GLU A 80 3.06 -15.91 0.03
C GLU A 80 3.84 -14.70 0.60
N GLU A 81 5.02 -14.41 0.07
CA GLU A 81 5.80 -13.22 0.43
C GLU A 81 5.05 -11.93 0.06
N LEU A 82 4.52 -11.85 -1.16
CA LEU A 82 3.74 -10.71 -1.65
C LEU A 82 2.49 -10.50 -0.79
N ASP A 83 1.73 -11.56 -0.49
CA ASP A 83 0.53 -11.50 0.36
C ASP A 83 0.85 -10.95 1.76
N LEU A 84 1.93 -11.43 2.39
CA LEU A 84 2.34 -10.97 3.71
C LEU A 84 2.68 -9.46 3.69
N ARG A 85 3.37 -9.02 2.64
CA ARG A 85 3.77 -7.62 2.48
C ARG A 85 2.58 -6.71 2.19
N ILE A 86 1.66 -7.15 1.32
CA ILE A 86 0.40 -6.45 1.04
C ILE A 86 -0.40 -6.30 2.33
N LYS A 87 -0.59 -7.38 3.10
CA LYS A 87 -1.27 -7.35 4.40
C LYS A 87 -0.65 -6.34 5.37
N THR A 88 0.68 -6.28 5.40
CA THR A 88 1.41 -5.31 6.22
C THR A 88 1.13 -3.87 5.78
N LEU A 89 1.17 -3.59 4.47
CA LEU A 89 0.88 -2.27 3.94
C LEU A 89 -0.60 -1.87 4.11
N THR A 90 -1.53 -2.81 4.00
CA THR A 90 -2.95 -2.56 4.28
C THR A 90 -3.15 -2.10 5.73
N ASN A 91 -2.54 -2.79 6.69
CA ASN A 91 -2.59 -2.38 8.10
C ASN A 91 -1.95 -1.00 8.33
N GLN A 92 -0.84 -0.69 7.64
CA GLN A 92 -0.21 0.63 7.71
C GLN A 92 -1.10 1.71 7.10
N GLN A 93 -1.76 1.42 5.97
CA GLN A 93 -2.71 2.29 5.30
C GLN A 93 -3.89 2.63 6.22
N GLU A 94 -4.49 1.63 6.88
CA GLU A 94 -5.59 1.87 7.82
C GLU A 94 -5.17 2.78 8.99
N ARG A 95 -4.01 2.51 9.59
CA ARG A 95 -3.49 3.30 10.71
C ARG A 95 -3.25 4.76 10.32
N ILE A 96 -2.67 5.00 9.14
CA ILE A 96 -2.38 6.38 8.70
C ILE A 96 -3.64 7.13 8.30
N LEU A 97 -4.61 6.46 7.68
CA LEU A 97 -5.91 7.06 7.35
C LEU A 97 -6.68 7.45 8.62
N ASN A 98 -6.71 6.59 9.64
CA ASN A 98 -7.31 6.92 10.93
C ASN A 98 -6.64 8.14 11.58
N ARG A 99 -5.30 8.19 11.54
CA ARG A 99 -4.55 9.35 12.06
C ARG A 99 -4.87 10.64 11.30
N ILE A 100 -5.01 10.57 9.97
CA ILE A 100 -5.41 11.70 9.13
C ILE A 100 -6.80 12.19 9.52
N GLU A 101 -7.76 11.30 9.74
CA GLU A 101 -9.11 11.66 10.18
C GLU A 101 -9.11 12.34 11.56
N GLU A 102 -8.36 11.81 12.52
CA GLU A 102 -8.20 12.45 13.84
C GLU A 102 -7.57 13.86 13.73
N MET A 103 -6.55 14.02 12.88
CA MET A 103 -5.91 15.30 12.62
C MET A 103 -6.87 16.29 11.95
N ARG A 104 -7.69 15.82 10.99
CA ARG A 104 -8.73 16.61 10.34
C ARG A 104 -9.72 17.13 11.36
N GLN A 105 -10.26 16.27 12.22
CA GLN A 105 -11.20 16.66 13.27
C GLN A 105 -10.61 17.69 14.24
N LYS A 106 -9.36 17.51 14.68
CA LYS A 106 -8.66 18.47 15.55
C LYS A 106 -8.45 19.82 14.87
N LEU A 107 -8.09 19.82 13.59
CA LEU A 107 -7.95 21.04 12.79
C LEU A 107 -9.29 21.76 12.63
N GLU A 108 -10.38 21.04 12.32
CA GLU A 108 -11.73 21.60 12.22
C GLU A 108 -12.18 22.24 13.53
N GLN A 109 -11.94 21.58 14.67
CA GLN A 109 -12.24 22.13 16.00
C GLN A 109 -11.41 23.37 16.32
N ALA A 110 -10.11 23.37 15.99
CA ALA A 110 -9.22 24.51 16.23
C ALA A 110 -9.55 25.73 15.34
N LEU A 111 -10.08 25.49 14.14
CA LEU A 111 -10.54 26.52 13.21
C LEU A 111 -11.93 27.05 13.56
N ARG A 112 -12.78 26.23 14.21
CA ARG A 112 -14.07 26.66 14.72
C ARG A 112 -13.85 27.53 15.97
N ARG A 113 -13.93 28.84 15.77
CA ARG A 113 -13.72 29.90 16.78
C ARG A 113 -14.44 29.60 18.12
N PRO A 114 -13.86 30.00 19.29
CA PRO A 114 -14.59 30.13 20.57
C PRO A 114 -15.73 31.17 20.57
N GLY A 115 -16.12 31.71 19.41
CA GLY A 115 -17.07 32.82 19.27
C GLY A 115 -18.50 32.42 18.88
N GLU A 116 -18.78 31.14 18.62
CA GLU A 116 -20.14 30.65 18.33
C GLU A 116 -20.91 30.16 19.57
N SER A 117 -20.30 30.10 20.76
CA SER A 117 -20.98 29.70 22.01
C SER A 117 -21.49 30.86 22.85
N ALA A 118 -21.42 32.11 22.36
CA ALA A 118 -21.95 33.29 23.05
C ALA A 118 -23.08 34.02 22.28
N ALA A 119 -23.58 33.42 21.19
CA ALA A 119 -24.73 33.94 20.45
C ALA A 119 -25.59 32.76 19.96
N GLY A 120 -26.49 32.30 20.83
CA GLY A 120 -27.46 31.24 20.53
C GLY A 120 -28.13 30.75 21.80
#